data_AF-A0A2H0NMU0-F1
#
_entry.id   AF-A0A2H0NMU0-F1
#
_cell.length_a   1.000
_cell.length_b   1.000
_cell.length_c   1.000
_cell.angle_alpha   90.00
_cell.angle_beta   90.00
_cell.angle_gamma   90.00
#
_symmetry.space_group_name_H-M   'P 1'
#
loop_
_entity.id
_entity.type
_entity.pdbx_description
1 polymer ?
#
loop_
_entity_poly.entity_id
_entity_poly.type
_entity_poly.pdbx_seq_one_letter_code
_entity_poly.pdbx_strand_id
1 'polypeptide(L)'
;MILLWVVLAVAGLWVKDATRWIFPLGALASLFLAAAGLVALSATPQTLVLPLGLPDLPFHLRLDALSAFFLILLGAASAGVSLFGSGYFRHLDVKTLRLLCLEYHLFLAGMALVMLADDAYLFMVAWEVMA
;
A
#
# COMPACT_ATOMS: atom_id res chain seq x y z
N MET A 1 -6.43 2.02 -4.39
CA MET A 1 -5.21 1.18 -4.34
C MET A 1 -4.84 0.85 -2.90
N ILE A 2 -4.68 1.83 -2.01
CA ILE A 2 -4.35 1.60 -0.58
C ILE A 2 -5.37 0.68 0.11
N LEU A 3 -6.67 0.93 -0.06
CA LEU A 3 -7.73 0.05 0.47
C LEU A 3 -7.65 -1.39 -0.08
N LEU A 4 -7.20 -1.56 -1.32
CA LEU A 4 -7.05 -2.89 -1.90
C LEU A 4 -5.94 -3.66 -1.19
N TRP A 5 -4.83 -3.02 -0.83
CA TRP A 5 -3.81 -3.69 -0.01
C TRP A 5 -4.32 -4.04 1.38
N VAL A 6 -5.13 -3.20 2.03
CA VAL A 6 -5.78 -3.57 3.31
C VAL A 6 -6.70 -4.79 3.13
N VAL A 7 -7.48 -4.83 2.06
CA VAL A 7 -8.34 -5.99 1.73
C VAL A 7 -7.51 -7.24 1.47
N LEU A 8 -6.40 -7.14 0.71
CA LEU A 8 -5.50 -8.25 0.42
C LEU A 8 -4.78 -8.75 1.68
N ALA A 9 -4.38 -7.85 2.57
CA ALA A 9 -3.77 -8.17 3.86
C ALA A 9 -4.71 -9.03 4.72
N VAL A 10 -5.96 -8.59 4.85
CA VAL A 10 -6.99 -9.29 5.62
C VAL A 10 -7.41 -10.60 4.93
N ALA A 11 -7.64 -10.59 3.61
CA ALA A 11 -7.97 -11.79 2.85
C ALA A 11 -6.85 -12.84 2.92
N GLY A 12 -5.59 -12.40 2.97
CA GLY A 12 -4.40 -13.23 3.12
C GLY A 12 -4.44 -14.15 4.34
N LEU A 13 -5.16 -13.78 5.40
CA LEU A 13 -5.31 -14.60 6.61
C LEU A 13 -6.14 -15.87 6.41
N TRP A 14 -7.05 -15.87 5.43
CA TRP A 14 -7.97 -17.00 5.19
C TRP A 14 -7.60 -17.82 3.96
N VAL A 15 -6.90 -17.23 2.99
CA VAL A 15 -6.48 -17.93 1.77
C VAL A 15 -5.40 -18.97 2.10
N LYS A 16 -5.54 -20.19 1.54
CA LYS A 16 -4.57 -21.28 1.73
C LYS A 16 -3.32 -21.12 0.87
N ASP A 17 -3.49 -20.57 -0.34
CA ASP A 17 -2.44 -20.37 -1.33
C ASP A 17 -2.38 -18.88 -1.72
N ALA A 18 -1.84 -18.07 -0.80
CA ALA A 18 -1.72 -16.63 -1.02
C ALA A 18 -0.75 -16.31 -2.17
N THR A 19 0.24 -17.18 -2.41
CA THR A 19 1.21 -17.05 -3.50
C THR A 19 0.57 -17.06 -4.87
N ARG A 20 -0.48 -17.86 -5.09
CA ARG A 20 -1.16 -17.95 -6.38
C ARG A 20 -2.06 -16.75 -6.71
N TRP A 21 -2.68 -16.14 -5.69
CA TRP A 21 -3.74 -15.14 -5.90
C TRP A 21 -3.41 -13.78 -5.31
N ILE A 22 -3.01 -13.75 -4.04
CA ILE A 22 -2.85 -12.49 -3.31
C ILE A 22 -1.63 -11.71 -3.81
N PHE A 23 -0.48 -12.37 -3.96
CA PHE A 23 0.74 -11.72 -4.46
C PHE A 23 0.60 -11.17 -5.90
N PRO A 24 0.05 -11.92 -6.87
CA PRO A 24 -0.22 -11.37 -8.20
C PRO A 24 -1.24 -10.23 -8.21
N LEU A 25 -2.29 -10.29 -7.40
CA LEU A 25 -3.23 -9.16 -7.24
C LEU A 25 -2.55 -7.94 -6.61
N GLY A 26 -1.66 -8.16 -5.65
CA GLY A 26 -0.79 -7.13 -5.09
C GLY A 26 0.08 -6.48 -6.16
N ALA A 27 0.70 -7.27 -7.05
CA ALA A 27 1.50 -6.76 -8.15
C ALA A 27 0.68 -5.89 -9.13
N LEU A 28 -0.54 -6.33 -9.48
CA LEU A 28 -1.43 -5.54 -10.31
C LEU A 28 -1.81 -4.23 -9.62
N ALA A 29 -2.14 -4.26 -8.33
CA ALA A 29 -2.43 -3.07 -7.53
C ALA A 29 -1.25 -2.08 -7.53
N SER A 30 -0.03 -2.59 -7.41
CA SER A 30 1.21 -1.81 -7.48
C SER A 30 1.43 -1.17 -8.85
N LEU A 31 1.18 -1.89 -9.94
CA LEU A 31 1.26 -1.32 -11.30
C LEU A 31 0.21 -0.23 -11.52
N PHE A 32 -1.02 -0.44 -11.05
CA PHE A 32 -2.05 0.60 -11.08
C PHE A 32 -1.66 1.83 -10.26
N LEU A 33 -1.01 1.65 -9.10
CA LEU A 33 -0.49 2.77 -8.32
C LEU A 33 0.58 3.54 -9.08
N ALA A 34 1.54 2.86 -9.70
CA ALA A 34 2.59 3.50 -10.48
C ALA A 34 2.01 4.27 -11.68
N ALA A 35 1.05 3.68 -12.39
CA ALA A 35 0.35 4.35 -13.48
C ALA A 35 -0.43 5.59 -13.01
N ALA A 36 -1.13 5.50 -11.88
CA ALA A 36 -1.84 6.63 -11.28
C ALA A 36 -0.86 7.75 -10.88
N GLY A 37 0.30 7.40 -10.29
CA GLY A 37 1.35 8.36 -9.97
C GLY A 37 1.91 9.06 -11.21
N LEU A 38 2.12 8.34 -12.32
CA LEU A 38 2.57 8.94 -13.59
C LEU A 38 1.59 9.99 -14.11
N VAL A 39 0.28 9.73 -14.02
CA VAL A 39 -0.76 10.69 -14.40
C VAL A 39 -0.75 11.88 -13.43
N ALA A 40 -0.51 11.65 -12.14
CA ALA A 40 -0.54 12.69 -11.12
C ALA A 40 0.67 13.64 -11.16
N LEU A 41 1.80 13.27 -11.79
CA LEU A 41 3.00 14.13 -11.88
C LEU A 41 2.75 15.49 -12.53
N SER A 42 1.85 15.55 -13.51
CA SER A 42 1.50 16.77 -14.24
C SER A 42 0.09 17.29 -13.90
N ALA A 43 -0.61 16.63 -12.98
CA ALA A 43 -1.93 17.04 -12.54
C ALA A 43 -1.85 18.18 -11.53
N THR A 44 -2.96 18.89 -11.34
CA THR A 44 -3.08 19.84 -10.23
C THR A 44 -3.13 19.07 -8.91
N PRO A 45 -2.47 19.54 -7.84
CA PRO A 45 -2.50 18.89 -6.54
C PRO A 45 -3.93 18.64 -6.06
N GLN A 46 -4.19 17.43 -5.57
CA GLN A 46 -5.48 17.02 -5.02
C GLN A 46 -5.35 16.83 -3.51
N THR A 47 -6.35 17.24 -2.76
CA THR A 47 -6.42 17.00 -1.32
C THR A 47 -7.71 16.23 -0.97
N LEU A 48 -7.63 15.41 0.06
CA LEU A 48 -8.75 14.65 0.58
C LEU A 48 -8.67 14.65 2.11
N VAL A 49 -9.78 15.03 2.75
CA VAL A 49 -9.92 14.94 4.21
C VAL A 49 -10.80 13.74 4.53
N LEU A 50 -10.27 12.78 5.28
CA LEU A 50 -11.04 11.63 5.72
C LEU A 50 -11.68 11.94 7.09
N PRO A 51 -12.92 11.50 7.35
CA PRO A 51 -13.57 11.65 8.66
C PRO A 51 -13.00 10.65 9.70
N LEU A 52 -11.76 10.20 9.51
CA LEU A 52 -10.99 9.35 10.42
C LEU A 52 -9.95 10.23 11.12
N GLY A 53 -9.58 9.89 12.35
CA GLY A 53 -8.62 10.66 13.16
C GLY A 53 -9.17 10.99 14.54
N LEU A 54 -8.62 12.02 15.18
CA LEU A 54 -9.09 12.50 16.48
C LEU A 54 -10.15 13.61 16.29
N PRO A 55 -10.98 13.90 17.31
CA PRO A 55 -11.79 15.11 17.32
C PRO A 55 -10.92 16.33 17.02
N ASP A 56 -11.33 17.16 16.06
CA ASP A 56 -10.62 18.36 15.57
C ASP A 56 -9.28 18.12 14.84
N LEU A 57 -8.87 16.85 14.63
CA LEU A 57 -7.67 16.46 13.88
C LEU A 57 -8.00 15.30 12.92
N PRO A 58 -8.74 15.57 11.83
CA PRO A 58 -9.00 14.58 10.80
C PRO A 58 -7.71 14.26 10.00
N PHE A 59 -7.71 13.15 9.29
CA PHE A 59 -6.60 12.81 8.40
C PHE A 59 -6.64 13.62 7.11
N HIS A 60 -5.56 14.37 6.83
CA HIS A 60 -5.37 15.11 5.60
C HIS A 60 -4.45 14.36 4.64
N LEU A 61 -4.94 14.05 3.45
CA LEU A 61 -4.18 13.44 2.37
C LEU A 61 -3.96 14.45 1.26
N ARG A 62 -2.76 14.46 0.70
CA ARG A 62 -2.41 15.25 -0.48
C ARG A 62 -1.70 14.39 -1.52
N LEU A 63 -2.17 14.52 -2.75
CA LEU A 63 -1.53 13.99 -3.94
C LEU A 63 -1.05 15.17 -4.79
N ASP A 64 0.24 15.43 -4.74
CA ASP A 64 0.99 16.43 -5.50
C ASP A 64 2.09 15.74 -6.35
N ALA A 65 2.91 16.52 -7.05
CA ALA A 65 3.98 15.96 -7.88
C ALA A 65 5.05 15.19 -7.08
N LEU A 66 5.31 15.55 -5.82
CA LEU A 66 6.35 14.92 -5.00
C LEU A 66 5.88 13.56 -4.47
N SER A 67 4.71 13.53 -3.84
CA SER A 67 4.03 12.30 -3.42
C SER A 67 3.78 11.38 -4.62
N ALA A 68 3.33 11.92 -5.77
CA ALA A 68 3.18 11.15 -7.01
C ALA A 68 4.49 10.48 -7.45
N PHE A 69 5.61 11.21 -7.43
CA PHE A 69 6.93 10.64 -7.74
C PHE A 69 7.26 9.44 -6.83
N PHE A 70 7.06 9.57 -5.52
CA PHE A 70 7.33 8.47 -4.59
C PHE A 70 6.35 7.30 -4.74
N LEU A 71 5.07 7.56 -5.04
CA LEU A 71 4.09 6.51 -5.32
C LEU A 71 4.42 5.73 -6.60
N ILE A 72 5.04 6.37 -7.60
CA ILE A 72 5.59 5.67 -8.78
C ILE A 72 6.69 4.70 -8.36
N LEU A 73 7.65 5.17 -7.56
CA LEU A 73 8.75 4.33 -7.09
C LEU A 73 8.24 3.16 -6.24
N LEU A 74 7.31 3.42 -5.32
CA LEU A 74 6.66 2.40 -4.50
C LEU A 74 5.92 1.38 -5.38
N GLY A 75 5.11 1.83 -6.32
CA GLY A 75 4.37 0.98 -7.23
C GLY A 75 5.28 0.12 -8.12
N ALA A 76 6.34 0.70 -8.69
CA ALA A 76 7.29 -0.03 -9.52
C ALA A 76 8.06 -1.10 -8.71
N ALA A 77 8.59 -0.73 -7.55
CA ALA A 77 9.33 -1.65 -6.69
C ALA A 77 8.43 -2.77 -6.16
N SER A 78 7.26 -2.42 -5.62
CA SER A 78 6.33 -3.40 -5.05
C SER A 78 5.69 -4.30 -6.10
N ALA A 79 5.55 -3.86 -7.35
CA ALA A 79 5.14 -4.75 -8.45
C ALA A 79 6.16 -5.88 -8.65
N GLY A 80 7.45 -5.53 -8.72
CA GLY A 80 8.54 -6.50 -8.84
C GLY A 80 8.61 -7.45 -7.64
N VAL A 81 8.58 -6.89 -6.42
CA VAL A 81 8.60 -7.67 -5.17
C VAL A 81 7.39 -8.60 -5.07
N SER A 82 6.19 -8.14 -5.41
CA SER A 82 4.98 -8.96 -5.36
C SER A 82 5.03 -10.12 -6.36
N LEU A 83 5.47 -9.86 -7.60
CA LEU A 83 5.65 -10.91 -8.61
C LEU A 83 6.69 -11.93 -8.16
N PHE A 84 7.84 -11.47 -7.68
CA PHE A 84 8.89 -12.35 -7.17
C PHE A 84 8.41 -13.18 -5.96
N GLY A 85 7.72 -12.54 -5.01
CA GLY A 85 7.18 -13.15 -3.81
C GLY A 85 6.20 -14.29 -4.10
N SER A 86 5.43 -14.20 -5.19
CA SER A 86 4.53 -15.28 -5.62
C SER A 86 5.24 -16.62 -5.86
N GLY A 87 6.48 -16.58 -6.35
CA GLY A 87 7.31 -17.77 -6.52
C GLY A 87 8.17 -18.08 -5.30
N TYR A 88 8.80 -17.06 -4.75
CA TYR A 88 9.79 -17.19 -3.67
C TYR A 88 9.19 -17.77 -2.38
N PHE A 89 7.97 -17.37 -2.02
CA PHE A 89 7.32 -17.80 -0.77
C PHE A 89 6.50 -19.08 -0.89
N ARG A 90 6.48 -19.74 -2.06
CA ARG A 90 5.62 -20.92 -2.32
C ARG A 90 5.95 -22.12 -1.42
N HIS A 91 7.13 -22.13 -0.82
CA HIS A 91 7.61 -23.19 0.06
C HIS A 91 7.37 -22.92 1.55
N LEU A 92 6.87 -21.73 1.90
CA LEU A 92 6.56 -21.41 3.30
C LEU A 92 5.35 -22.22 3.77
N ASP A 93 5.35 -22.55 5.07
CA ASP A 93 4.17 -23.12 5.69
C ASP A 93 3.02 -22.09 5.70
N VAL A 94 1.79 -22.59 5.76
CA VAL A 94 0.57 -21.76 5.63
C VAL A 94 0.48 -20.69 6.72
N LYS A 95 0.94 -20.97 7.96
CA LYS A 95 0.84 -20.01 9.06
C LYS A 95 1.79 -18.84 8.83
N THR A 96 3.04 -19.12 8.47
CA THR A 96 4.05 -18.11 8.16
C THR A 96 3.65 -17.29 6.93
N LEU A 97 3.17 -17.94 5.88
CA LEU A 97 2.72 -17.26 4.66
C LEU A 97 1.57 -16.28 4.92
N ARG A 98 0.63 -16.63 5.81
CA ARG A 98 -0.51 -15.77 6.18
C ARG A 98 -0.06 -14.51 6.91
N LEU A 99 0.85 -14.66 7.88
CA LEU A 99 1.36 -13.52 8.64
C LEU A 99 2.20 -12.60 7.72
N LEU A 100 3.10 -13.18 6.93
CA LEU A 100 3.88 -12.45 5.93
C LEU A 100 2.98 -11.68 4.96
N CYS A 101 1.89 -12.31 4.50
CA CYS A 101 0.94 -11.67 3.59
C CYS A 101 0.25 -10.46 4.25
N LEU A 102 -0.15 -10.59 5.52
CA LEU A 102 -0.73 -9.49 6.29
C LEU A 102 0.29 -8.34 6.42
N GLU A 103 1.49 -8.63 6.93
CA GLU A 103 2.55 -7.65 7.18
C GLU A 103 2.97 -6.94 5.89
N TYR A 104 3.21 -7.68 4.81
CA TYR A 104 3.64 -7.12 3.54
C TYR A 104 2.63 -6.12 2.95
N HIS A 105 1.34 -6.47 2.97
CA HIS A 105 0.32 -5.60 2.38
C HIS A 105 -0.04 -4.42 3.31
N LEU A 106 0.05 -4.59 4.64
CA LEU A 106 -0.06 -3.47 5.58
C LEU A 106 1.12 -2.51 5.42
N PHE A 107 2.34 -3.03 5.27
CA PHE A 107 3.53 -2.22 4.98
C PHE A 107 3.33 -1.37 3.72
N LEU A 108 2.86 -1.95 2.61
CA LEU A 108 2.59 -1.19 1.38
C LEU A 108 1.51 -0.12 1.56
N ALA A 109 0.45 -0.44 2.30
CA ALA A 109 -0.61 0.51 2.62
C ALA A 109 -0.09 1.66 3.50
N GLY A 110 0.67 1.36 4.55
CA GLY A 110 1.30 2.33 5.45
C GLY A 110 2.28 3.23 4.70
N MET A 111 3.19 2.65 3.91
CA MET A 111 4.16 3.41 3.13
C MET A 111 3.49 4.37 2.12
N ALA A 112 2.41 3.94 1.46
CA ALA A 112 1.65 4.84 0.58
C ALA A 112 0.93 5.96 1.36
N LEU A 113 0.43 5.68 2.57
CA LEU A 113 -0.15 6.70 3.45
C LEU A 113 0.91 7.70 3.93
N VAL A 114 2.12 7.25 4.27
CA VAL A 114 3.25 8.14 4.62
C VAL A 114 3.53 9.12 3.49
N MET A 115 3.52 8.65 2.24
CA MET A 115 3.75 9.49 1.06
C MET A 115 2.62 10.49 0.79
N LEU A 116 1.38 10.17 1.19
CA LEU A 116 0.20 11.00 0.99
C LEU A 116 -0.11 11.90 2.19
N ALA A 117 0.54 11.73 3.33
CA ALA A 117 0.23 12.49 4.54
C ALA A 117 0.51 13.98 4.33
N ASP A 118 -0.52 14.80 4.54
CA ASP A 118 -0.46 16.27 4.44
C ASP A 118 -0.28 16.95 5.81
N ASP A 119 -0.31 16.16 6.89
CA ASP A 119 -0.15 16.62 8.27
C ASP A 119 0.69 15.64 9.11
N ALA A 120 1.25 16.15 10.21
CA ALA A 120 2.15 15.39 11.08
C ALA A 120 1.45 14.23 11.81
N TYR A 121 0.15 14.34 12.07
CA TYR A 121 -0.60 13.33 12.82
C TYR A 121 -0.84 12.09 11.94
N LEU A 122 -1.38 12.27 10.72
CA LEU A 122 -1.52 11.17 9.77
C LEU A 122 -0.15 10.59 9.41
N PHE A 123 0.89 11.43 9.25
CA PHE A 123 2.25 10.95 9.01
C PHE A 123 2.73 10.00 10.11
N MET A 124 2.59 10.37 11.38
CA MET A 124 2.96 9.52 12.51
C MET A 124 2.16 8.21 12.54
N VAL A 125 0.84 8.26 12.33
CA VAL A 125 0.02 7.04 12.28
C VAL A 125 0.44 6.13 11.12
N ALA A 126 0.64 6.69 9.93
CA ALA A 126 1.06 5.94 8.76
C ALA A 126 2.47 5.36 8.94
N TRP A 127 3.36 6.08 9.61
CA TRP A 127 4.70 5.64 9.96
C TRP A 127 4.67 4.40 10.86
N GLU A 128 3.86 4.42 11.93
CA GLU A 128 3.71 3.28 12.84
C GLU A 128 3.06 2.06 12.15
N VAL A 129 2.21 2.27 11.14
CA VAL A 129 1.64 1.16 10.34
C VAL A 129 2.68 0.56 9.38
N MET A 130 3.62 1.37 8.91
CA MET A 130 4.71 0.93 8.04
C MET A 130 5.83 0.22 8.82
N ALA A 131 6.07 0.61 10.07
CA ALA A 131 7.14 0.07 10.92
C ALA A 131 6.91 -1.39 11.31
#